data_AF-A0A661H6N0-F1
#
_entry.id   AF-A0A661H6N0-F1
#
_cell.length_a   1.000
_cell.length_b   1.000
_cell.length_c   1.000
_cell.angle_alpha   90.00
_cell.angle_beta   90.00
_cell.angle_gamma   90.00
#
_symmetry.space_group_name_H-M   'P 1'
#
loop_
_entity.id
_entity.type
_entity.pdbx_description
1 polymer ?
#
loop_
_entity_poly.entity_id
_entity_poly.type
_entity_poly.pdbx_seq_one_letter_code
_entity_poly.pdbx_strand_id
1 'polypeptide(L)'
;GQKLLGSKGAVDGLQVKTSDLFSAPDTMLRIARDLPAHYTVRDWSQTQGSLFRAVKLEKLMVSLLLLSVVAVAAFNIVSTLVMSVAEKRRDIAVLRTMGARAGGIMAIFVAHGLGLAAVGISIGAVTGVLLATNIAGITAFIENLSGVKLFDPSVYFISELPADLQWTDVSGVVLASLLLSLLATLYPAWRAARIAPAEVLRYE
;
A
#
# COMPACT_ATOMS: atom_id res chain seq x y z
N GLY A 1 -21.91 -11.43 -28.58
CA GLY A 1 -23.16 -12.17 -28.29
C GLY A 1 -23.89 -12.51 -29.58
N GLN A 2 -23.65 -13.69 -30.14
CA GLN A 2 -24.27 -14.13 -31.40
C GLN A 2 -25.62 -14.85 -31.18
N LYS A 3 -26.11 -14.93 -29.94
CA LYS A 3 -27.13 -15.90 -29.55
C LYS A 3 -28.53 -15.32 -29.27
N LEU A 4 -28.73 -14.01 -29.39
CA LEU A 4 -30.02 -13.40 -29.01
C LEU A 4 -30.76 -12.69 -30.15
N LEU A 5 -30.10 -12.22 -31.21
CA LEU A 5 -30.76 -11.42 -32.28
C LEU A 5 -30.18 -11.62 -33.71
N GLY A 6 -29.32 -12.61 -33.95
CA GLY A 6 -28.61 -12.73 -35.22
C GLY A 6 -29.48 -13.27 -36.37
N SER A 7 -29.83 -12.40 -37.32
CA SER A 7 -30.21 -12.84 -38.67
C SER A 7 -29.04 -13.64 -39.28
N LYS A 8 -29.35 -14.74 -39.98
CA LYS A 8 -28.34 -15.68 -40.50
C LYS A 8 -27.34 -14.95 -41.42
N GLY A 9 -26.13 -14.67 -40.92
CA GLY A 9 -24.97 -14.29 -41.73
C GLY A 9 -24.32 -12.93 -41.43
N ALA A 10 -24.92 -12.07 -40.60
CA ALA A 10 -24.33 -10.77 -40.24
C ALA A 10 -23.89 -10.73 -38.76
N VAL A 11 -22.71 -10.18 -38.48
CA VAL A 11 -22.21 -9.95 -37.11
C VAL A 11 -22.62 -8.54 -36.70
N ASP A 12 -23.62 -8.42 -35.83
CA ASP A 12 -24.14 -7.12 -35.37
C ASP A 12 -23.16 -6.36 -34.44
N GLY A 13 -22.16 -7.05 -33.88
CA GLY A 13 -21.14 -6.41 -33.06
C GLY A 13 -20.10 -7.37 -32.51
N LEU A 14 -18.90 -6.83 -32.27
CA LEU A 14 -17.81 -7.51 -31.61
C LEU A 14 -17.71 -7.03 -30.16
N GLN A 15 -17.62 -7.96 -29.21
CA GLN A 15 -17.38 -7.63 -27.80
C GLN A 15 -15.93 -7.94 -27.46
N VAL A 16 -15.20 -6.94 -27.02
CA VAL A 16 -13.81 -7.07 -26.58
C VAL A 16 -13.79 -7.07 -25.05
N LYS A 17 -13.19 -8.10 -24.46
CA LYS A 17 -12.98 -8.20 -23.01
C LYS A 17 -11.54 -7.81 -22.70
N THR A 18 -11.35 -6.73 -21.95
CA THR A 18 -10.03 -6.34 -21.43
C THR A 18 -9.74 -7.06 -20.11
N SER A 19 -8.47 -7.35 -19.86
CA SER A 19 -7.99 -7.92 -18.60
C SER A 19 -8.03 -6.90 -17.46
N ASP A 20 -7.77 -5.63 -17.76
CA ASP A 20 -7.97 -4.51 -16.84
C ASP A 20 -9.17 -3.66 -17.27
N LEU A 21 -10.07 -3.45 -16.32
CA LEU A 21 -11.27 -2.66 -16.45
C LEU A 21 -10.94 -1.17 -16.74
N PHE A 22 -9.83 -0.65 -16.19
CA PHE A 22 -9.36 0.73 -16.40
C PHE A 22 -8.59 0.93 -17.71
N SER A 23 -8.06 -0.15 -18.32
CA SER A 23 -7.39 -0.11 -19.62
C SER A 23 -8.37 -0.03 -20.81
N ALA A 24 -9.66 -0.25 -20.56
CA ALA A 24 -10.69 -0.32 -21.60
C ALA A 24 -10.83 0.98 -22.42
N PRO A 25 -10.83 2.19 -21.85
CA PRO A 25 -10.93 3.42 -22.64
C PRO A 25 -9.74 3.59 -23.59
N ASP A 26 -8.51 3.38 -23.11
CA ASP A 26 -7.30 3.50 -23.94
C ASP A 26 -7.23 2.45 -25.04
N THR A 27 -7.62 1.21 -24.72
CA THR A 27 -7.65 0.10 -25.68
C THR A 27 -8.71 0.35 -26.75
N MET A 28 -9.90 0.78 -26.36
CA MET A 28 -10.99 1.08 -27.29
C MET A 28 -10.70 2.30 -28.14
N LEU A 29 -9.97 3.31 -27.62
CA LEU A 29 -9.49 4.45 -28.40
C LEU A 29 -8.47 4.03 -29.47
N ARG A 30 -7.57 3.08 -29.17
CA ARG A 30 -6.64 2.51 -30.15
C ARG A 30 -7.39 1.76 -31.25
N ILE A 31 -8.31 0.89 -30.87
CA ILE A 31 -9.16 0.14 -31.81
C ILE A 31 -9.98 1.09 -32.69
N ALA A 32 -10.54 2.16 -32.11
CA ALA A 32 -11.32 3.14 -32.86
C ALA A 32 -10.50 3.91 -33.92
N ARG A 33 -9.18 4.03 -33.75
CA ARG A 33 -8.29 4.67 -34.75
C ARG A 33 -8.02 3.78 -35.96
N ASP A 34 -8.01 2.47 -35.76
CA ASP A 34 -7.72 1.49 -36.81
C ASP A 34 -8.99 1.03 -37.54
N LEU A 35 -10.18 1.35 -37.00
CA LEU A 35 -11.46 1.01 -37.60
C LEU A 35 -11.99 2.11 -38.53
N PRO A 36 -12.62 1.73 -39.67
CA PRO A 36 -13.35 2.66 -40.51
C PRO A 36 -14.45 3.44 -39.77
N ALA A 37 -14.70 4.68 -40.20
CA ALA A 37 -15.63 5.62 -39.54
C ALA A 37 -17.10 5.18 -39.43
N HIS A 38 -17.51 4.12 -40.13
CA HIS A 38 -18.86 3.56 -40.04
C HIS A 38 -19.07 2.64 -38.83
N TYR A 39 -18.00 2.26 -38.12
CA TYR A 39 -18.11 1.49 -36.87
C TYR A 39 -18.19 2.42 -35.66
N THR A 40 -19.19 2.20 -34.82
CA THR A 40 -19.30 2.89 -33.53
C THR A 40 -18.63 2.06 -32.43
N VAL A 41 -17.58 2.60 -31.84
CA VAL A 41 -16.89 1.98 -30.70
C VAL A 41 -17.43 2.59 -29.41
N ARG A 42 -17.98 1.77 -28.52
CA ARG A 42 -18.43 2.19 -27.18
C ARG A 42 -17.75 1.33 -26.14
N ASP A 43 -17.15 1.96 -25.15
CA ASP A 43 -16.59 1.29 -23.99
C ASP A 43 -17.50 1.46 -22.76
N TRP A 44 -17.28 0.59 -21.78
CA TRP A 44 -18.11 0.54 -20.58
C TRP A 44 -17.99 1.81 -19.70
N SER A 45 -16.92 2.61 -19.82
CA SER A 45 -16.82 3.91 -19.15
C SER A 45 -17.73 4.98 -19.78
N GLN A 46 -18.13 4.80 -21.05
CA GLN A 46 -19.09 5.69 -21.72
C GLN A 46 -20.53 5.27 -21.45
N THR A 47 -20.82 3.96 -21.44
CA THR A 47 -22.17 3.47 -21.10
C THR A 47 -22.46 3.54 -19.61
N GLN A 48 -21.46 3.41 -18.74
CA GLN A 48 -21.60 3.36 -17.29
C GLN A 48 -20.68 4.34 -16.54
N GLY A 49 -20.52 5.55 -17.09
CA GLY A 49 -19.53 6.52 -16.62
C GLY A 49 -19.65 6.96 -15.16
N SER A 50 -20.84 6.96 -14.57
CA SER A 50 -21.02 7.22 -13.14
C SER A 50 -20.41 6.13 -12.26
N LEU A 51 -20.64 4.84 -12.58
CA LEU A 51 -20.03 3.72 -11.88
C LEU A 51 -18.51 3.67 -12.10
N PHE A 52 -18.02 3.90 -13.33
CA PHE A 52 -16.58 3.96 -13.58
C PHE A 52 -15.88 5.03 -12.74
N ARG A 53 -16.48 6.23 -12.68
CA ARG A 53 -15.97 7.33 -11.84
C ARG A 53 -16.05 6.99 -10.36
N ALA A 54 -17.14 6.38 -9.90
CA ALA A 54 -17.32 5.96 -8.51
C ALA A 54 -16.23 4.97 -8.08
N VAL A 55 -16.01 3.89 -8.84
CA VAL A 55 -14.98 2.88 -8.54
C VAL A 55 -13.57 3.48 -8.58
N LYS A 56 -13.30 4.39 -9.53
CA LYS A 56 -12.01 5.09 -9.61
C LYS A 56 -11.77 6.00 -8.39
N LEU A 57 -12.77 6.77 -7.98
CA LEU A 57 -12.71 7.64 -6.80
C LEU A 57 -12.51 6.80 -5.52
N GLU A 58 -13.23 5.70 -5.38
CA GLU A 58 -13.10 4.78 -4.25
C GLU A 58 -11.67 4.23 -4.14
N LYS A 59 -11.10 3.69 -5.24
CA LYS A 59 -9.70 3.22 -5.25
C LYS A 59 -8.71 4.31 -4.85
N LEU A 60 -8.92 5.54 -5.31
CA LEU A 60 -8.07 6.67 -4.98
C LEU A 60 -8.15 7.01 -3.49
N MET A 61 -9.35 7.03 -2.91
CA MET A 61 -9.56 7.28 -1.48
C MET A 61 -8.87 6.23 -0.61
N VAL A 62 -9.03 4.94 -0.92
CA VAL A 62 -8.36 3.84 -0.20
C VAL A 62 -6.83 3.97 -0.30
N SER A 63 -6.31 4.31 -1.48
CA SER A 63 -4.87 4.53 -1.67
C SER A 63 -4.34 5.71 -0.84
N LEU A 64 -5.08 6.82 -0.76
CA LEU A 64 -4.69 7.97 0.05
C LEU A 64 -4.70 7.66 1.55
N LEU A 65 -5.70 6.91 2.01
CA LEU A 65 -5.77 6.45 3.40
C LEU A 65 -4.58 5.55 3.75
N LEU A 66 -4.28 4.57 2.89
CA LEU A 66 -3.14 3.67 3.09
C LEU A 66 -1.82 4.43 3.12
N LEU A 67 -1.62 5.38 2.19
CA LEU A 67 -0.45 6.26 2.18
C LEU A 67 -0.33 7.07 3.48
N SER A 68 -1.44 7.59 4.00
CA SER A 68 -1.46 8.40 5.22
C SER A 68 -1.04 7.57 6.44
N VAL A 69 -1.54 6.33 6.56
CA VAL A 69 -1.14 5.41 7.63
C VAL A 69 0.35 5.09 7.56
N VAL A 70 0.87 4.81 6.36
CA VAL A 70 2.30 4.55 6.15
C VAL A 70 3.14 5.79 6.50
N ALA A 71 2.70 6.99 6.13
CA ALA A 71 3.39 8.24 6.45
C ALA A 71 3.46 8.49 7.96
N VAL A 72 2.35 8.28 8.69
CA VAL A 72 2.31 8.38 10.15
C VAL A 72 3.27 7.38 10.81
N ALA A 73 3.31 6.14 10.31
CA ALA A 73 4.22 5.11 10.81
C ALA A 73 5.70 5.50 10.58
N ALA A 74 6.03 5.99 9.38
CA ALA A 74 7.39 6.47 9.08
C ALA A 74 7.80 7.63 10.00
N PHE A 75 6.90 8.59 10.26
CA PHE A 75 7.16 9.69 11.19
C PHE A 75 7.42 9.19 12.62
N ASN A 76 6.71 8.15 13.05
CA ASN A 76 6.91 7.53 14.35
C ASN A 76 8.30 6.88 14.47
N ILE A 77 8.77 6.20 13.42
CA ILE A 77 10.13 5.65 13.36
C ILE A 77 11.17 6.77 13.48
N VAL A 78 11.02 7.87 12.74
CA VAL A 78 11.92 9.03 12.83
C VAL A 78 11.95 9.56 14.26
N SER A 79 10.78 9.74 14.87
CA SER A 79 10.65 10.27 16.24
C SER A 79 11.35 9.38 17.25
N THR A 80 11.11 8.07 17.17
CA THR A 80 11.73 7.06 18.04
C THR A 80 13.25 7.04 17.88
N LEU A 81 13.77 7.05 16.65
CA LEU A 81 15.21 7.07 16.40
C LEU A 81 15.87 8.36 16.88
N VAL A 82 15.26 9.52 16.62
CA VAL A 82 15.79 10.80 17.11
C VAL A 82 15.85 10.83 18.63
N MET A 83 14.82 10.32 19.31
CA MET A 83 14.80 10.22 20.77
C MET A 83 15.87 9.26 21.27
N SER A 84 15.99 8.08 20.68
CA SER A 84 17.03 7.09 21.03
C SER A 84 18.45 7.65 20.84
N VAL A 85 18.71 8.39 19.76
CA VAL A 85 19.99 9.10 19.55
C VAL A 85 20.23 10.14 20.65
N ALA A 86 19.20 10.89 21.04
CA ALA A 86 19.32 11.91 22.07
C ALA A 86 19.67 11.31 23.45
N GLU A 87 19.01 10.22 23.83
CA GLU A 87 19.28 9.48 25.07
C GLU A 87 20.69 8.86 25.08
N LYS A 88 21.19 8.44 23.91
CA LYS A 88 22.51 7.81 23.75
C LYS A 88 23.66 8.76 23.43
N ARG A 89 23.47 10.08 23.55
CA ARG A 89 24.50 11.10 23.24
C ARG A 89 25.82 10.89 23.99
N ARG A 90 25.77 10.54 25.29
CA ARG A 90 26.99 10.28 26.11
C ARG A 90 27.74 9.06 25.60
N ASP A 91 27.03 7.95 25.37
CA ASP A 91 27.61 6.71 24.86
C ASP A 91 28.26 6.93 23.49
N ILE A 92 27.61 7.70 22.60
CA ILE A 92 28.16 8.09 21.30
C ILE A 92 29.45 8.91 21.45
N ALA A 93 29.48 9.88 22.38
CA ALA A 93 30.66 10.68 22.65
C ALA A 93 31.84 9.82 23.15
N VAL A 94 31.59 8.88 24.06
CA VAL A 94 32.60 7.92 24.55
C VAL A 94 33.12 7.02 23.42
N LEU A 95 32.25 6.50 22.56
CA LEU A 95 32.67 5.74 21.39
C LEU A 95 33.56 6.58 20.45
N ARG A 96 33.22 7.86 20.27
CA ARG A 96 34.02 8.79 19.45
C ARG A 96 35.38 9.10 20.05
N THR A 97 35.49 9.22 21.38
CA THR A 97 36.80 9.41 22.04
C THR A 97 37.65 8.15 21.97
N MET A 98 37.05 6.96 21.97
CA MET A 98 37.74 5.68 21.74
C MET A 98 38.12 5.44 20.26
N GLY A 99 37.85 6.39 19.36
CA GLY A 99 38.25 6.33 17.95
C GLY A 99 37.19 5.79 16.98
N ALA A 100 35.94 5.62 17.41
CA ALA A 100 34.86 5.24 16.50
C ALA A 100 34.64 6.29 15.40
N ARG A 101 34.61 5.84 14.14
CA ARG A 101 34.34 6.70 12.98
C ARG A 101 32.87 7.07 12.94
N ALA A 102 32.56 8.27 12.45
CA ALA A 102 31.19 8.77 12.25
C ALA A 102 30.33 7.80 11.42
N GLY A 103 30.91 7.15 10.39
CA GLY A 103 30.22 6.13 9.59
C GLY A 103 29.84 4.87 10.39
N GLY A 104 30.63 4.48 11.39
CA GLY A 104 30.30 3.35 12.26
C GLY A 104 29.11 3.64 13.16
N ILE A 105 29.04 4.86 13.71
CA ILE A 105 27.88 5.31 14.50
C ILE A 105 26.64 5.37 13.62
N MET A 106 26.76 5.91 12.40
CA MET A 106 25.66 5.93 11.44
C MET A 106 25.16 4.52 11.13
N ALA A 107 26.06 3.56 10.88
CA ALA A 107 25.70 2.17 10.59
C ALA A 107 24.95 1.51 11.76
N ILE A 108 25.33 1.78 13.02
CA ILE A 108 24.62 1.26 14.20
C ILE A 108 23.17 1.75 14.22
N PHE A 109 22.94 3.06 14.02
CA PHE A 109 21.58 3.62 14.06
C PHE A 109 20.73 3.24 12.85
N VAL A 110 21.33 3.12 11.66
CA VAL A 110 20.64 2.58 10.48
C VAL A 110 20.24 1.13 10.72
N ALA A 111 21.14 0.28 11.23
CA ALA A 111 20.84 -1.12 11.54
C ALA A 111 19.75 -1.26 12.62
N HIS A 112 19.80 -0.41 13.66
CA HIS A 112 18.79 -0.38 14.71
C HIS A 112 17.41 -0.01 14.15
N GLY A 113 17.36 1.05 13.34
CA GLY A 113 16.11 1.50 12.71
C GLY A 113 15.54 0.51 11.70
N LEU A 114 16.39 -0.10 10.87
CA LEU A 114 15.99 -1.19 9.98
C LEU A 114 15.53 -2.43 10.73
N GLY A 115 16.14 -2.75 11.88
CA GLY A 115 15.69 -3.84 12.75
C GLY A 115 14.27 -3.62 13.27
N LEU A 116 13.99 -2.42 13.80
CA LEU A 116 12.63 -2.04 14.21
C LEU A 116 11.64 -2.13 13.04
N ALA A 117 12.00 -1.57 11.89
CA ALA A 117 11.15 -1.60 10.71
C ALA A 117 10.89 -3.02 10.22
N ALA A 118 11.91 -3.88 10.16
CA ALA A 118 11.77 -5.26 9.72
C ALA A 118 10.82 -6.07 10.62
N VAL A 119 10.94 -5.92 11.94
CA VAL A 119 10.03 -6.58 12.90
C VAL A 119 8.60 -6.07 12.71
N GLY A 120 8.41 -4.75 12.65
CA GLY A 120 7.08 -4.16 12.45
C GLY A 120 6.43 -4.57 11.13
N ILE A 121 7.18 -4.54 10.03
CA ILE A 121 6.71 -4.94 8.70
C ILE A 121 6.41 -6.43 8.66
N SER A 122 7.23 -7.28 9.29
CA SER A 122 6.99 -8.73 9.33
C SER A 122 5.72 -9.07 10.10
N ILE A 123 5.55 -8.51 11.30
CA ILE A 123 4.35 -8.70 12.11
C ILE A 123 3.11 -8.15 11.37
N GLY A 124 3.22 -6.96 10.79
CA GLY A 124 2.14 -6.33 10.04
C GLY A 124 1.74 -7.14 8.80
N ALA A 125 2.70 -7.64 8.03
CA ALA A 125 2.44 -8.46 6.85
C ALA A 125 1.80 -9.80 7.21
N VAL A 126 2.33 -10.50 8.22
CA VAL A 126 1.76 -11.78 8.70
C VAL A 126 0.34 -11.56 9.21
N THR A 127 0.14 -10.56 10.07
CA THR A 127 -1.20 -10.25 10.62
C THR A 127 -2.16 -9.83 9.51
N GLY A 128 -1.72 -8.98 8.57
CA GLY A 128 -2.55 -8.52 7.45
C GLY A 128 -2.97 -9.66 6.53
N VAL A 129 -2.06 -10.56 6.18
CA VAL A 129 -2.38 -11.76 5.37
C VAL A 129 -3.35 -12.67 6.12
N LEU A 130 -3.10 -12.93 7.41
CA LEU A 130 -4.00 -13.76 8.22
C LEU A 130 -5.41 -13.17 8.34
N LEU A 131 -5.52 -11.85 8.54
CA LEU A 131 -6.81 -11.16 8.59
C LEU A 131 -7.52 -11.21 7.24
N ALA A 132 -6.80 -11.00 6.14
CA ALA A 132 -7.36 -11.04 4.80
C ALA A 132 -7.88 -12.44 4.44
N THR A 133 -7.13 -13.51 4.74
CA THR A 133 -7.56 -14.88 4.43
C THR A 133 -8.68 -15.38 5.33
N ASN A 134 -8.81 -14.84 6.55
CA ASN A 134 -9.83 -15.24 7.52
C ASN A 134 -10.99 -14.25 7.61
N ILE A 135 -11.16 -13.37 6.62
CA ILE A 135 -12.16 -12.31 6.71
C ILE A 135 -13.58 -12.86 6.91
N ALA A 136 -13.93 -13.97 6.23
CA ALA A 136 -15.22 -14.62 6.36
C ALA A 136 -15.46 -15.18 7.78
N GLY A 137 -14.42 -15.73 8.41
CA GLY A 137 -14.48 -16.22 9.79
C GLY A 137 -14.63 -15.08 10.79
N ILE A 138 -13.93 -13.96 10.57
CA ILE A 138 -13.99 -12.77 11.42
C ILE A 138 -15.38 -12.12 11.31
N THR A 139 -15.92 -11.98 10.11
CA THR A 139 -17.27 -11.42 9.90
C THR A 139 -18.31 -12.31 10.57
N ALA A 140 -18.26 -13.63 10.39
CA ALA A 140 -19.18 -14.56 11.04
C ALA A 140 -19.09 -14.53 12.58
N PHE A 141 -17.88 -14.35 13.13
CA PHE A 141 -17.68 -14.19 14.57
C PHE A 141 -18.33 -12.90 15.09
N ILE A 142 -18.13 -11.77 14.39
CA ILE A 142 -18.71 -10.48 14.76
C ILE A 142 -20.24 -10.51 14.64
N GLU A 143 -20.79 -11.14 13.59
CA GLU A 143 -22.24 -11.29 13.40
C GLU A 143 -22.88 -12.10 14.52
N ASN A 144 -22.26 -13.22 14.94
CA ASN A 144 -22.74 -14.02 16.06
C ASN A 144 -22.70 -13.28 17.40
N LEU A 145 -21.70 -12.42 17.60
CA LEU A 145 -21.55 -11.67 18.85
C LEU A 145 -22.48 -10.45 18.91
N SER A 146 -22.70 -9.80 17.76
CA SER A 146 -23.43 -8.53 17.66
C SER A 146 -24.92 -8.72 17.35
N GLY A 147 -25.33 -9.89 16.87
CA GLY A 147 -26.71 -10.19 16.45
C GLY A 147 -27.17 -9.42 15.20
N VAL A 148 -26.29 -8.64 14.57
CA VAL A 148 -26.55 -7.86 13.36
C VAL A 148 -25.81 -8.52 12.20
N LYS A 149 -26.53 -8.84 11.12
CA LYS A 149 -25.92 -9.30 9.86
C LYS A 149 -25.23 -8.12 9.19
N LEU A 150 -23.91 -8.20 9.05
CA LEU A 150 -23.10 -7.15 8.43
C LEU A 150 -23.30 -7.14 6.91
N PHE A 151 -23.55 -8.33 6.33
CA PHE A 151 -23.81 -8.51 4.91
C PHE A 151 -25.15 -9.21 4.71
N ASP A 152 -26.26 -8.47 4.77
CA ASP A 152 -27.58 -9.03 4.48
C ASP A 152 -27.68 -9.36 2.97
N PRO A 153 -27.87 -10.64 2.58
CA PRO A 153 -27.98 -11.04 1.19
C PRO A 153 -29.14 -10.35 0.44
N SER A 154 -30.15 -9.86 1.17
CA SER A 154 -31.29 -9.15 0.60
C SER A 154 -30.98 -7.74 0.11
N VAL A 155 -29.90 -7.12 0.60
CA VAL A 155 -29.46 -5.76 0.22
C VAL A 155 -28.22 -5.78 -0.67
N TYR A 156 -27.27 -6.70 -0.42
CA TYR A 156 -25.97 -6.68 -1.09
C TYR A 156 -25.77 -7.75 -2.18
N PHE A 157 -26.70 -8.70 -2.40
CA PHE A 157 -26.60 -9.78 -3.41
C PHE A 157 -25.30 -10.62 -3.36
N ILE A 158 -24.48 -10.45 -2.32
CA ILE A 158 -23.18 -11.09 -2.13
C ILE A 158 -23.23 -11.72 -0.73
N SER A 159 -23.19 -13.05 -0.66
CA SER A 159 -23.27 -13.80 0.59
C SER A 159 -21.96 -13.82 1.38
N GLU A 160 -20.83 -13.54 0.72
CA GLU A 160 -19.49 -13.54 1.31
C GLU A 160 -18.63 -12.52 0.54
N LEU A 161 -17.85 -11.67 1.23
CA LEU A 161 -16.82 -10.90 0.54
C LEU A 161 -15.70 -11.87 0.11
N PRO A 162 -15.48 -12.12 -1.19
CA PRO A 162 -14.33 -12.90 -1.61
C PRO A 162 -13.07 -12.04 -1.36
N ALA A 163 -12.32 -12.36 -0.32
CA ALA A 163 -10.99 -11.80 -0.14
C ALA A 163 -10.04 -12.42 -1.16
N ASP A 164 -9.80 -11.70 -2.26
CA ASP A 164 -8.76 -12.04 -3.23
C ASP A 164 -7.44 -11.40 -2.80
N LEU A 165 -6.57 -12.20 -2.17
CA LEU A 165 -5.27 -11.73 -1.72
C LEU A 165 -4.29 -11.68 -2.90
N GLN A 166 -4.00 -10.47 -3.38
CA GLN A 166 -2.99 -10.28 -4.42
C GLN A 166 -1.59 -10.15 -3.80
N TRP A 167 -0.76 -11.17 -3.99
CA TRP A 167 0.64 -11.17 -3.51
C TRP A 167 1.48 -10.02 -4.07
N THR A 168 1.12 -9.51 -5.24
CA THR A 168 1.75 -8.32 -5.83
C THR A 168 1.50 -7.07 -4.99
N ASP A 169 0.31 -6.91 -4.42
CA ASP A 169 0.00 -5.79 -3.53
C ASP A 169 0.72 -5.94 -2.19
N VAL A 170 0.74 -7.15 -1.62
CA VAL A 170 1.46 -7.44 -0.36
C VAL A 170 2.96 -7.16 -0.51
N SER A 171 3.59 -7.70 -1.55
CA SER A 171 5.02 -7.48 -1.81
C SER A 171 5.33 -6.02 -2.14
N GLY A 172 4.45 -5.33 -2.86
CA GLY A 172 4.56 -3.90 -3.13
C GLY A 172 4.54 -3.06 -1.85
N VAL A 173 3.60 -3.32 -0.94
CA VAL A 173 3.51 -2.63 0.36
C VAL A 173 4.72 -2.92 1.24
N VAL A 174 5.18 -4.17 1.32
CA VAL A 174 6.37 -4.56 2.09
C VAL A 174 7.61 -3.83 1.55
N LEU A 175 7.83 -3.84 0.25
CA LEU A 175 8.99 -3.21 -0.38
C LEU A 175 8.95 -1.68 -0.20
N ALA A 176 7.79 -1.05 -0.42
CA ALA A 176 7.60 0.38 -0.20
C ALA A 176 7.84 0.77 1.26
N SER A 177 7.35 -0.03 2.21
CA SER A 177 7.54 0.21 3.65
C SER A 177 9.02 0.09 4.06
N LEU A 178 9.74 -0.89 3.51
CA LEU A 178 11.19 -1.04 3.73
C LEU A 178 11.96 0.16 3.18
N LEU A 179 11.66 0.60 1.95
CA LEU A 179 12.32 1.75 1.33
C LEU A 179 12.05 3.04 2.11
N LEU A 180 10.80 3.29 2.49
CA LEU A 180 10.43 4.46 3.28
C LEU A 180 11.09 4.43 4.67
N SER A 181 11.14 3.26 5.31
CA SER A 181 11.83 3.11 6.60
C SER A 181 13.32 3.36 6.47
N LEU A 182 13.98 2.82 5.43
CA LEU A 182 15.38 3.09 5.15
C LEU A 182 15.62 4.59 5.00
N LEU A 183 14.84 5.28 4.16
CA LEU A 183 14.95 6.74 3.97
C LEU A 183 14.73 7.53 5.26
N ALA A 184 13.74 7.13 6.05
CA ALA A 184 13.44 7.74 7.34
C ALA A 184 14.59 7.59 8.35
N THR A 185 15.28 6.45 8.34
CA THR A 185 16.37 6.15 9.29
C THR A 185 17.68 6.87 8.99
N LEU A 186 17.90 7.28 7.74
CA LEU A 186 19.12 7.95 7.31
C LEU A 186 19.30 9.33 7.98
N TYR A 187 18.23 10.12 8.09
CA TYR A 187 18.32 11.47 8.67
C TYR A 187 18.75 11.45 10.15
N PRO A 188 18.11 10.68 11.05
CA PRO A 188 18.54 10.56 12.44
C PRO A 188 19.94 9.97 12.59
N ALA A 189 20.28 8.95 11.79
CA ALA A 189 21.59 8.30 11.85
C ALA A 189 22.73 9.25 11.45
N TRP A 190 22.52 10.05 10.40
CA TRP A 190 23.47 11.09 10.00
C TRP A 190 23.61 12.17 11.08
N ARG A 191 22.51 12.56 11.71
CA ARG A 191 22.53 13.51 12.84
C ARG A 191 23.30 12.96 14.04
N ALA A 192 23.15 11.67 14.36
CA ALA A 192 23.88 10.99 15.43
C ALA A 192 25.40 10.99 15.18
N ALA A 193 25.81 10.71 13.95
CA ALA A 193 27.21 10.66 13.55
C ALA A 193 27.96 12.00 13.68
N ARG A 194 27.22 13.12 13.72
CA ARG A 194 27.76 14.49 13.84
C ARG A 194 27.91 15.00 15.28
N ILE A 195 27.48 14.25 16.30
CA ILE A 195 27.59 14.66 17.71
C ILE A 195 29.08 14.83 18.10
N ALA A 196 29.49 16.03 18.48
CA ALA A 196 30.87 16.35 18.86
C ALA A 196 31.21 15.81 20.28
N PRO A 197 32.38 15.18 20.51
CA PRO A 197 32.73 14.66 21.83
C PRO A 197 32.92 15.78 22.86
N ALA A 198 33.43 16.93 22.41
CA ALA A 198 33.76 18.08 23.25
C ALA A 198 32.53 18.85 23.75
N GLU A 199 31.39 18.78 23.05
CA GLU A 199 30.16 19.46 23.50
C GLU A 199 29.48 18.71 24.65
N VAL A 200 29.56 17.39 24.69
CA VAL A 200 28.83 16.58 25.68
C VAL A 200 29.53 16.55 27.04
N LEU A 201 30.87 16.68 27.07
CA LEU A 201 31.66 16.70 28.30
C LEU A 201 31.72 18.08 28.99
N ARG A 202 31.21 19.14 28.34
CA ARG A 202 31.25 20.52 28.88
C ARG A 202 29.96 20.93 29.60
N TYR A 203 28.93 20.09 29.58
CA TYR A 203 27.66 20.32 30.29
C TYR A 203 27.54 19.47 31.57
N GLU A 204 28.66 18.88 32.02
CA GLU A 204 28.90 18.51 33.42
C GLU A 204 29.91 19.50 34.02
#